data_AF-A0A243Q7L1-F1
#
_entry.id   AF-A0A243Q7L1-F1
#
_cell.length_a   1.000
_cell.length_b   1.000
_cell.length_c   1.000
_cell.angle_alpha   90.00
_cell.angle_beta   90.00
_cell.angle_gamma   90.00
#
_symmetry.space_group_name_H-M   'P 1'
#
loop_
_entity.id
_entity.type
_entity.pdbx_description
1 polymer ?
#
loop_
_entity_poly.entity_id
_entity_poly.type
_entity_poly.pdbx_seq_one_letter_code
_entity_poly.pdbx_strand_id
1 'polypeptide(L)'
;MIFKGVREGKPYPDHGLSARGWAKIPPRQLRLDQLTPITKVLALDKLLSEDSTFYGDLFAHVVRWEGELYLEDGLHRAVRSALRNRHIIHARTLDLDSLDLADTAKPLDEQLEDTAEIPARRPPAAPDGAGAHRRGPRSTGWTSPPRPDQSW
;
A
#
# COMPACT_ATOMS: atom_id res chain seq x y z
N MET A 1 8.74 -4.02 -17.85
CA MET A 1 9.34 -2.74 -17.44
C MET A 1 8.97 -2.49 -15.99
N ILE A 2 9.86 -1.93 -15.15
CA ILE A 2 9.58 -1.73 -13.70
C ILE A 2 8.60 -0.58 -13.47
N PHE A 3 8.79 0.53 -14.18
CA PHE A 3 7.93 1.73 -14.12
C PHE A 3 7.18 1.91 -15.45
N LYS A 4 6.15 2.76 -15.46
CA LYS A 4 5.43 3.15 -16.68
C LYS A 4 6.28 4.01 -17.61
N GLY A 5 7.11 4.88 -17.03
CA GLY A 5 8.02 5.79 -17.72
C GLY A 5 8.94 6.44 -16.70
N VAL A 6 9.71 7.45 -17.11
CA VAL A 6 10.47 8.33 -16.20
C VAL A 6 10.31 9.75 -16.71
N ARG A 7 10.00 10.68 -15.83
CA ARG A 7 9.87 12.11 -16.15
C ARG A 7 10.84 12.92 -15.29
N GLU A 8 11.24 14.08 -15.80
CA GLU A 8 11.99 15.06 -15.02
C GLU A 8 11.08 16.23 -14.66
N GLY A 9 11.05 16.56 -13.37
CA GLY A 9 10.21 17.63 -12.84
C GLY A 9 8.74 17.23 -12.64
N LYS A 10 8.02 18.10 -11.93
CA LYS A 10 6.60 17.91 -11.59
C LYS A 10 5.72 18.41 -12.75
N PRO A 11 4.79 17.57 -13.28
CA PRO A 11 3.77 17.99 -14.25
C PRO A 11 2.74 18.98 -13.70
N TYR A 12 2.57 18.98 -12.39
CA TYR A 12 1.46 19.58 -11.67
C TYR A 12 1.93 20.83 -10.91
N PRO A 13 1.01 21.75 -10.56
CA PRO A 13 1.30 22.87 -9.68
C PRO A 13 1.84 22.41 -8.32
N ASP A 14 2.61 23.27 -7.64
CA ASP A 14 3.08 22.94 -6.29
C ASP A 14 1.88 22.84 -5.33
N HIS A 15 1.73 21.69 -4.70
CA HIS A 15 0.62 21.39 -3.80
C HIS A 15 0.91 21.77 -2.36
N GLY A 16 2.16 22.16 -2.03
CA GLY A 16 2.53 22.69 -0.71
C GLY A 16 2.26 21.75 0.48
N LEU A 17 2.00 20.47 0.24
CA LEU A 17 1.55 19.54 1.27
C LEU A 17 2.68 19.25 2.26
N SER A 18 2.42 19.54 3.54
CA SER A 18 3.40 19.30 4.60
C SER A 18 3.63 17.81 4.84
N ALA A 19 4.76 17.44 5.45
CA ALA A 19 5.02 16.07 5.88
C ALA A 19 3.93 15.53 6.83
N ARG A 20 3.30 16.41 7.63
CA ARG A 20 2.19 16.06 8.52
C ARG A 20 0.90 15.81 7.74
N GLY A 21 0.66 16.57 6.67
CA GLY A 21 -0.44 16.34 5.74
C GLY A 21 -0.37 14.98 5.07
N TRP A 22 0.83 14.60 4.60
CA TRP A 22 1.07 13.26 4.06
C TRP A 22 0.68 12.17 5.06
N ALA A 23 1.00 12.32 6.34
CA ALA A 23 0.66 11.32 7.35
C ALA A 23 -0.85 11.05 7.49
N LYS A 24 -1.71 12.02 7.16
CA LYS A 24 -3.18 11.89 7.15
C LYS A 24 -3.71 11.02 6.01
N ILE A 25 -2.97 10.93 4.89
CA ILE A 25 -3.37 10.15 3.73
C ILE A 25 -3.10 8.67 4.01
N PRO A 26 -4.10 7.78 4.05
CA PRO A 26 -3.87 6.38 4.34
C PRO A 26 -3.00 5.72 3.26
N PRO A 27 -2.03 4.87 3.64
CA PRO A 27 -1.19 4.18 2.66
C PRO A 27 -2.00 3.16 1.87
N ARG A 28 -1.78 3.14 0.56
CA ARG A 28 -2.41 2.22 -0.39
C ARG A 28 -1.36 1.41 -1.13
N GLN A 29 -1.79 0.26 -1.64
CA GLN A 29 -0.95 -0.63 -2.41
C GLN A 29 -1.00 -0.23 -3.89
N LEU A 30 0.14 0.10 -4.50
CA LEU A 30 0.25 0.51 -5.90
C LEU A 30 1.23 -0.39 -6.65
N ARG A 31 0.95 -0.63 -7.93
CA ARG A 31 1.86 -1.38 -8.80
C ARG A 31 2.94 -0.46 -9.36
N LEU A 32 4.18 -0.94 -9.42
CA LEU A 32 5.30 -0.15 -9.92
C LEU A 32 5.14 0.22 -11.40
N ASP A 33 4.57 -0.68 -12.20
CA ASP A 33 4.37 -0.49 -13.64
C ASP A 33 3.33 0.57 -14.00
N GLN A 34 2.61 1.11 -13.01
CA GLN A 34 1.67 2.23 -13.17
C GLN A 34 2.31 3.58 -12.82
N LEU A 35 3.47 3.58 -12.17
CA LEU A 35 4.11 4.79 -11.64
C LEU A 35 5.09 5.40 -12.63
N THR A 36 5.14 6.73 -12.63
CA THR A 36 6.13 7.53 -13.34
C THR A 36 6.94 8.34 -12.32
N PRO A 37 8.17 7.96 -11.95
CA PRO A 37 9.03 8.77 -11.11
C PRO A 37 9.37 10.11 -11.77
N ILE A 38 9.39 11.16 -10.95
CA ILE A 38 9.73 12.53 -11.36
C ILE A 38 11.23 12.86 -11.20
N THR A 39 11.99 11.94 -10.60
CA THR A 39 13.45 12.02 -10.46
C THR A 39 14.13 10.92 -11.26
N LYS A 40 15.20 11.30 -11.97
CA LYS A 40 16.04 10.40 -12.78
C LYS A 40 17.22 9.83 -12.01
N VAL A 41 17.63 10.49 -10.93
CA VAL A 41 18.88 10.19 -10.25
C VAL A 41 18.63 9.21 -9.12
N LEU A 42 19.28 8.04 -9.21
CA LEU A 42 19.31 7.05 -8.15
C LEU A 42 20.73 6.97 -7.58
N ALA A 43 20.83 7.27 -6.29
CA ALA A 43 22.07 7.09 -5.54
C ALA A 43 22.23 5.62 -5.10
N LEU A 44 23.27 4.94 -5.58
CA LEU A 44 23.48 3.51 -5.35
C LEU A 44 23.84 3.18 -3.89
N ASP A 45 24.64 4.03 -3.25
CA ASP A 45 24.94 3.95 -1.81
C ASP A 45 23.66 4.00 -0.97
N LYS A 46 22.73 4.90 -1.33
CA LYS A 46 21.41 4.99 -0.71
C LYS A 46 20.51 3.83 -1.09
N LEU A 47 20.72 3.13 -2.19
CA LEU A 47 19.92 1.94 -2.52
C LEU A 47 20.37 0.70 -1.72
N LEU A 48 21.68 0.59 -1.45
CA LEU A 48 22.28 -0.57 -0.79
C LEU A 48 22.36 -0.45 0.73
N SER A 49 22.21 0.75 1.29
CA SER A 49 22.20 0.97 2.73
C SER A 49 21.10 0.16 3.44
N GLU A 50 21.43 -0.45 4.57
CA GLU A 50 20.44 -1.16 5.40
C GLU A 50 19.38 -0.19 5.97
N ASP A 51 19.76 1.08 6.15
CA ASP A 51 18.93 2.19 6.63
C ASP A 51 18.14 2.90 5.52
N SER A 52 17.98 2.41 4.29
CA SER A 52 17.33 3.21 3.22
C SER A 52 15.83 3.50 3.39
N THR A 53 15.30 3.33 4.59
CA THR A 53 14.05 3.94 5.05
C THR A 53 14.26 5.29 5.74
N PHE A 54 15.50 5.75 5.93
CA PHE A 54 15.84 6.64 7.05
C PHE A 54 15.73 8.15 6.79
N TYR A 55 15.22 8.59 5.65
CA TYR A 55 14.87 10.00 5.51
C TYR A 55 13.41 10.13 5.05
N GLY A 56 12.50 10.35 6.01
CA GLY A 56 11.12 10.72 5.74
C GLY A 56 10.09 9.65 6.09
N ASP A 57 9.05 9.55 5.27
CA ASP A 57 7.89 8.68 5.48
C ASP A 57 8.22 7.20 5.20
N LEU A 58 7.59 6.30 5.95
CA LEU A 58 7.70 4.85 5.75
C LEU A 58 7.12 4.42 4.40
N PHE A 59 6.18 5.21 3.88
CA PHE A 59 5.49 4.99 2.62
C PHE A 59 6.05 5.90 1.53
N ALA A 60 5.95 5.47 0.27
CA ALA A 60 6.24 6.34 -0.85
C ALA A 60 5.18 7.45 -0.99
N HIS A 61 5.54 8.57 -1.60
CA HIS A 61 4.59 9.64 -1.93
C HIS A 61 4.29 9.61 -3.41
N VAL A 62 3.01 9.48 -3.73
CA VAL A 62 2.52 9.44 -5.11
C VAL A 62 1.48 10.53 -5.28
N VAL A 63 1.58 11.26 -6.38
CA VAL A 63 0.63 12.30 -6.77
C VAL A 63 -0.12 11.82 -8.00
N ARG A 64 -1.46 11.87 -7.96
CA ARG A 64 -2.31 11.67 -9.12
C ARG A 64 -2.61 13.02 -9.75
N TRP A 65 -2.32 13.14 -11.04
CA TRP A 65 -2.58 14.34 -11.84
C TRP A 65 -2.89 13.97 -13.29
N GLU A 66 -3.95 14.53 -13.86
CA GLU A 66 -4.47 14.25 -15.19
C GLU A 66 -4.65 12.74 -15.45
N GLY A 67 -5.07 11.98 -14.42
CA GLY A 67 -5.26 10.53 -14.50
C GLY A 67 -3.97 9.70 -14.48
N GLU A 68 -2.81 10.33 -14.33
CA GLU A 68 -1.49 9.68 -14.26
C GLU A 68 -0.94 9.64 -12.83
N LEU A 69 -0.15 8.62 -12.50
CA LEU A 69 0.46 8.45 -11.18
C LEU A 69 1.95 8.80 -11.22
N TYR A 70 2.31 9.85 -10.49
CA TYR A 70 3.67 10.35 -10.40
C TYR A 70 4.29 9.98 -9.06
N LEU A 71 5.44 9.28 -9.09
CA LEU A 71 6.18 8.93 -7.89
C LEU A 71 7.10 10.10 -7.53
N GLU A 72 6.70 10.82 -6.48
CA GLU A 72 7.40 12.02 -6.00
C GLU A 72 8.54 11.67 -5.05
N ASP A 73 8.28 10.77 -4.11
CA ASP A 73 9.29 10.28 -3.16
C ASP A 73 9.20 8.77 -2.98
N GLY A 74 10.32 8.15 -2.60
CA GLY A 74 10.44 6.70 -2.40
C GLY A 74 10.94 5.94 -3.63
N LEU A 75 11.66 6.60 -4.55
CA LEU A 75 12.25 5.93 -5.73
C LEU A 75 13.15 4.75 -5.32
N HIS A 76 14.06 4.94 -4.36
CA HIS A 76 14.93 3.85 -3.89
C HIS A 76 14.14 2.67 -3.31
N ARG A 77 13.06 2.96 -2.57
CA ARG A 77 12.15 1.96 -2.00
C ARG A 77 11.45 1.14 -3.10
N ALA A 78 10.99 1.83 -4.14
CA ALA A 78 10.37 1.20 -5.32
C ALA A 78 11.36 0.30 -6.06
N VAL A 79 12.55 0.82 -6.37
CA VAL A 79 13.60 0.05 -7.07
C VAL A 79 14.06 -1.15 -6.24
N ARG A 80 14.28 -0.98 -4.93
CA ARG A 80 14.60 -2.10 -4.02
C ARG A 80 13.51 -3.17 -4.03
N SER A 81 12.25 -2.78 -4.06
CA SER A 81 11.12 -3.73 -4.13
C SER A 81 11.15 -4.51 -5.45
N ALA A 82 11.38 -3.80 -6.56
CA ALA A 82 11.53 -4.41 -7.88
C ALA A 82 12.70 -5.40 -7.95
N LEU A 83 13.86 -5.06 -7.36
CA LEU A 83 15.03 -5.94 -7.28
C LEU A 83 14.76 -7.21 -6.46
N ARG A 84 13.81 -7.16 -5.53
CA ARG A 84 13.32 -8.32 -4.77
C ARG A 84 12.17 -9.06 -5.47
N ASN A 85 11.96 -8.78 -6.75
CA ASN A 85 10.88 -9.34 -7.57
C ASN A 85 9.47 -9.03 -7.02
N ARG A 86 9.31 -7.89 -6.31
CA ARG A 86 8.03 -7.39 -5.79
C ARG A 86 7.62 -6.16 -6.58
N HIS A 87 6.64 -6.32 -7.46
CA HIS A 87 6.18 -5.25 -8.36
C HIS A 87 5.15 -4.32 -7.72
N ILE A 88 5.13 -4.26 -6.39
CA ILE A 88 4.13 -3.57 -5.61
C ILE A 88 4.84 -2.76 -4.50
N ILE A 89 4.37 -1.54 -4.27
CA ILE A 89 4.83 -0.65 -3.21
C ILE A 89 3.64 -0.12 -2.39
N HIS A 90 3.87 0.15 -1.12
CA HIS A 90 2.93 0.90 -0.30
C HIS A 90 3.25 2.40 -0.40
N ALA A 91 2.26 3.18 -0.82
CA ALA A 91 2.39 4.60 -1.07
C ALA A 91 1.17 5.35 -0.58
N ARG A 92 1.36 6.58 -0.13
CA ARG A 92 0.30 7.54 0.12
C ARG A 92 0.04 8.26 -1.19
N THR A 93 -1.23 8.33 -1.59
CA THR A 93 -1.63 8.91 -2.87
C THR A 93 -2.38 10.20 -2.62
N LEU A 94 -1.76 11.32 -2.97
CA LEU A 94 -2.43 12.61 -3.06
C LEU A 94 -3.10 12.72 -4.42
N ASP A 95 -4.38 13.04 -4.42
CA ASP A 95 -5.16 13.14 -5.63
C ASP A 95 -5.47 14.59 -5.96
N LEU A 96 -4.66 15.20 -6.83
CA LEU A 96 -4.82 16.60 -7.20
C LEU A 96 -5.96 16.81 -8.21
N ASP A 97 -6.40 15.76 -8.90
CA ASP A 97 -7.53 15.85 -9.83
C ASP A 97 -8.88 16.05 -9.12
N SER A 98 -8.97 15.66 -7.84
CA SER A 98 -10.18 15.84 -7.02
C SER A 98 -10.09 17.00 -6.04
N LEU A 99 -8.92 17.60 -5.87
CA LEU A 99 -8.70 18.72 -4.96
C LEU A 99 -8.82 20.05 -5.70
N ASP A 100 -9.27 21.08 -5.01
CA ASP A 100 -9.29 22.43 -5.55
C ASP A 100 -7.93 23.10 -5.30
N LEU A 101 -7.18 23.32 -6.38
CA LEU A 101 -5.84 23.92 -6.38
C LEU A 101 -5.89 25.46 -6.56
N ALA A 102 -7.06 26.10 -6.53
CA ALA A 102 -7.13 27.55 -6.62
C ALA A 102 -6.40 28.24 -5.45
N ASP A 103 -5.65 29.32 -5.71
CA ASP A 103 -4.89 30.09 -4.69
C ASP A 103 -5.76 30.65 -3.54
N THR A 104 -7.08 30.68 -3.70
CA THR A 104 -8.06 31.12 -2.69
C THR A 104 -8.60 29.97 -1.83
N ALA A 105 -8.23 28.72 -2.13
CA ALA A 105 -8.70 27.55 -1.43
C ALA A 105 -8.02 27.41 -0.05
N LYS A 106 -8.67 26.67 0.86
CA LYS A 106 -8.10 26.34 2.17
C LYS A 106 -6.78 25.57 1.99
N PRO A 107 -5.82 25.69 2.92
CA PRO A 107 -4.58 24.92 2.84
C PRO A 107 -4.87 23.42 2.70
N LEU A 108 -4.11 22.73 1.84
CA LEU A 108 -4.38 21.32 1.50
C LEU A 108 -4.41 20.41 2.73
N ASP A 109 -3.60 20.74 3.74
CA ASP A 109 -3.59 20.07 5.04
C ASP A 109 -4.97 20.09 5.75
N GLU A 110 -5.81 21.10 5.53
CA GLU A 110 -7.18 21.21 6.05
C GLU A 110 -8.22 20.57 5.13
N GLN A 111 -7.95 20.48 3.82
CA GLN A 111 -8.84 19.81 2.87
C GLN A 111 -8.80 18.28 3.01
N LEU A 112 -7.68 17.74 3.50
CA LEU A 112 -7.55 16.33 3.85
C LEU A 112 -8.34 16.05 5.13
N GLU A 113 -9.57 15.53 4.99
CA GLU A 113 -10.31 14.92 6.11
C GLU A 113 -9.45 13.82 6.74
N ASP A 114 -9.51 13.69 8.07
CA ASP A 114 -8.75 12.72 8.87
C ASP A 114 -9.27 11.29 8.61
N THR A 115 -9.04 10.81 7.39
CA THR A 115 -9.57 9.55 6.86
C THR A 115 -8.58 8.44 7.22
N ALA A 116 -8.34 8.29 8.52
CA ALA A 116 -7.57 7.19 9.09
C ALA A 116 -8.41 5.89 9.20
N GLU A 117 -9.54 5.78 8.50
CA GLU A 117 -10.22 4.50 8.35
C GLU A 117 -9.41 3.60 7.40
N ILE A 118 -8.55 2.79 8.02
CA ILE A 118 -8.08 1.54 7.44
C ILE A 118 -9.33 0.79 7.01
N PRO A 119 -9.55 0.48 5.71
CA PRO A 119 -10.72 -0.29 5.33
C PRO A 119 -10.57 -1.66 5.99
N ALA A 120 -11.36 -1.90 7.04
CA ALA A 120 -11.44 -3.20 7.67
C ALA A 120 -11.71 -4.20 6.55
N ARG A 121 -10.83 -5.19 6.38
CA ARG A 121 -11.05 -6.28 5.43
C ARG A 121 -12.46 -6.81 5.67
N ARG A 122 -13.38 -6.54 4.74
CA ARG A 122 -14.71 -7.15 4.78
C ARG A 122 -14.45 -8.66 4.78
N PRO A 123 -14.83 -9.41 5.84
CA PRO A 123 -14.70 -10.86 5.81
C PRO A 123 -15.44 -11.37 4.57
N PRO A 124 -14.92 -12.38 3.85
CA PRO A 124 -15.59 -12.89 2.68
C PRO A 124 -17.02 -13.27 3.08
N ALA A 125 -18.00 -12.70 2.37
CA ALA A 125 -19.40 -13.02 2.59
C ALA A 125 -19.55 -14.53 2.48
N ALA A 126 -20.13 -15.14 3.51
CA ALA A 126 -20.51 -16.54 3.46
C ALA A 126 -21.41 -16.73 2.23
N PRO A 127 -21.18 -17.77 1.41
CA PRO A 127 -22.06 -18.01 0.27
C PRO A 127 -23.46 -18.35 0.79
N ASP A 128 -24.41 -17.45 0.52
CA ASP A 128 -25.84 -17.74 0.62
C ASP A 128 -26.20 -18.75 -0.48
N GLY A 129 -26.27 -20.02 -0.08
CA GLY A 129 -26.56 -21.12 -0.99
C GLY A 129 -26.98 -22.36 -0.23
N ALA A 130 -28.29 -22.50 -0.04
CA ALA A 130 -28.91 -23.77 0.32
C ALA A 130 -28.57 -24.83 -0.74
N GLY A 131 -27.92 -25.91 -0.33
CA GLY A 131 -27.57 -27.04 -1.18
C GLY A 131 -27.16 -28.24 -0.34
N ALA A 132 -28.05 -29.22 -0.29
CA ALA A 132 -27.99 -30.45 0.48
C ALA A 132 -26.63 -31.16 0.41
N HIS A 133 -26.17 -31.72 1.54
CA HIS A 133 -25.78 -33.13 1.72
C HIS A 133 -25.36 -33.35 3.19
N ARG A 134 -26.30 -33.74 4.07
CA ARG A 134 -25.93 -34.51 5.27
C ARG A 134 -25.55 -35.91 4.82
N ARG A 135 -24.26 -36.22 4.72
CA ARG A 135 -23.80 -37.61 4.90
C ARG A 135 -23.53 -37.79 6.39
N GLY A 136 -24.24 -38.73 7.00
CA GLY A 136 -24.05 -39.09 8.39
C GLY A 136 -22.61 -39.58 8.67
N PRO A 137 -22.18 -39.56 9.94
CA PRO A 137 -20.84 -39.99 10.30
C PRO A 137 -20.68 -41.47 9.99
N ARG A 138 -19.80 -41.79 9.04
CA ARG A 138 -19.25 -43.14 8.92
C ARG A 138 -18.29 -43.34 10.10
N SER A 139 -18.68 -44.23 11.00
CA SER A 139 -17.83 -44.83 12.03
C SER A 139 -16.47 -45.20 11.45
N THR A 140 -15.44 -44.43 11.80
CA THR A 140 -14.06 -44.90 11.73
C THR A 140 -13.81 -45.65 13.03
N GLY A 141 -13.69 -46.99 12.94
CA GLY A 141 -13.43 -47.90 14.05
C GLY A 141 -12.08 -47.65 14.69
N TRP A 142 -12.00 -46.61 15.52
CA TRP A 142 -10.84 -46.29 16.33
C TRP A 142 -11.14 -46.71 17.77
N THR A 143 -10.60 -47.87 18.16
CA THR A 143 -10.65 -48.34 19.54
C THR A 143 -9.45 -47.74 20.28
N SER A 144 -9.70 -46.87 21.25
CA SER A 144 -8.64 -46.38 22.15
C SER A 144 -8.07 -47.55 22.97
N PRO A 145 -6.74 -47.70 23.09
CA PRO A 145 -6.15 -48.70 23.97
C PRO A 145 -6.42 -48.36 25.45
N PRO A 146 -6.60 -49.37 26.32
CA PRO A 146 -6.88 -49.14 27.73
C PRO A 146 -5.67 -48.54 28.45
N ARG A 147 -5.91 -47.50 29.26
CA ARG A 147 -4.92 -46.95 30.20
C ARG A 147 -4.60 -48.00 31.26
N PRO A 148 -3.32 -48.29 31.57
CA PRO A 148 -3.00 -49.01 32.79
C PRO A 148 -3.30 -48.10 33.98
N ASP A 149 -4.15 -48.63 34.86
CA ASP A 149 -4.36 -48.15 36.22
C ASP A 149 -3.02 -48.29 36.96
N GLN A 150 -2.50 -47.19 37.51
CA GLN A 150 -1.45 -47.26 38.52
C GLN A 150 -1.82 -46.34 39.67
N SER A 151 -2.36 -47.05 40.66
CA SER A 151 -2.54 -46.67 42.04
C SER A 151 -1.20 -46.67 42.78
N TRP A 152 -0.99 -45.61 43.58
CA TRP A 152 -0.10 -45.39 44.74
C TRP A 152 1.24 -44.70 44.44
#